data_AF-A0A920PJA0-F1
#
_entry.id   AF-A0A920PJA0-F1
#
_cell.length_a   1.000
_cell.length_b   1.000
_cell.length_c   1.000
_cell.angle_alpha   90.00
_cell.angle_beta   90.00
_cell.angle_gamma   90.00
#
_symmetry.space_group_name_H-M   'P 1'
#
loop_
_entity.id
_entity.type
_entity.pdbx_description
1 polymer ?
#
loop_
_entity_poly.entity_id
_entity_poly.type
_entity_poly.pdbx_seq_one_letter_code
_entity_poly.pdbx_strand_id
1 'polypeptide(L)' 'MLNVVMLAALNRMHEWELHFRGAIVNGVSRDELKAILNQIAIYCGVPVAVECHRIAKRVFAELDGD' A
#
# COMPACT_ATOMS: atom_id res chain seq x y z
N MET A 1 -5.06 -5.25 -6.76
CA MET A 1 -3.58 -5.18 -6.76
C MET A 1 -3.07 -4.10 -7.71
N LEU A 2 -3.41 -4.14 -9.01
CA LEU A 2 -2.97 -3.10 -9.97
C LEU A 2 -3.41 -1.68 -9.56
N ASN A 3 -4.65 -1.53 -9.10
CA ASN A 3 -5.16 -0.26 -8.58
C ASN A 3 -4.27 0.35 -7.48
N VAL A 4 -3.78 -0.45 -6.52
CA VAL A 4 -2.88 0.02 -5.46
C VAL A 4 -1.57 0.57 -6.04
N VAL A 5 -0.99 -0.12 -7.02
CA VAL A 5 0.25 0.34 -7.68
C VAL A 5 0.00 1.60 -8.51
N MET A 6 -1.09 1.64 -9.28
CA MET A 6 -1.41 2.79 -10.13
C MET A 6 -1.72 4.05 -9.32
N LEU A 7 -2.45 3.92 -8.20
CA LEU A 7 -2.73 5.06 -7.32
C LEU A 7 -1.47 5.59 -6.63
N ALA A 8 -0.50 4.71 -6.30
CA ALA A 8 0.81 5.14 -5.82
C ALA A 8 1.56 5.91 -6.90
N ALA A 9 1.64 5.37 -8.13
CA ALA A 9 2.30 6.01 -9.26
C ALA A 9 1.71 7.40 -9.59
N LEU A 10 0.41 7.59 -9.36
CA LEU A 10 -0.30 8.86 -9.57
C LEU A 10 -0.28 9.80 -8.35
N ASN A 11 0.41 9.45 -7.26
CA ASN A 11 0.44 10.19 -6.00
C ASN A 11 -0.96 10.49 -5.41
N ARG A 12 -1.92 9.56 -5.57
CA ARG A 12 -3.28 9.68 -5.03
C ARG A 12 -3.38 8.99 -3.66
N MET A 13 -2.65 9.50 -2.66
CA MET A 13 -2.47 8.80 -1.37
C MET A 13 -3.76 8.59 -0.56
N HIS A 14 -4.72 9.52 -0.65
CA HIS A 14 -6.03 9.35 -0.01
C HIS A 14 -6.77 8.11 -0.55
N GLU A 15 -6.89 8.02 -1.88
CA GLU A 15 -7.48 6.86 -2.55
C GLU A 15 -6.62 5.60 -2.37
N TRP A 16 -5.29 5.77 -2.36
CA TRP A 16 -4.36 4.66 -2.18
C TRP A 16 -4.60 3.93 -0.86
N GLU A 17 -4.78 4.65 0.24
CA GLU A 17 -5.07 4.05 1.55
C GLU A 17 -6.37 3.25 1.53
N LEU A 18 -7.44 3.82 0.95
CA LEU A 18 -8.74 3.15 0.81
C LEU A 18 -8.59 1.84 0.05
N HIS A 19 -7.89 1.86 -1.09
CA HIS A 19 -7.67 0.66 -1.90
C HIS A 19 -6.69 -0.33 -1.28
N PHE A 20 -5.74 0.12 -0.45
CA PHE A 20 -4.85 -0.74 0.30
C PHE A 20 -5.62 -1.52 1.38
N ARG A 21 -6.51 -0.86 2.13
CA ARG A 21 -7.44 -1.52 3.07
C ARG A 21 -8.36 -2.50 2.36
N GLY A 22 -8.93 -2.09 1.23
CA GLY A 22 -9.75 -2.97 0.39
C GLY A 22 -9.00 -4.20 -0.11
N ALA A 23 -7.70 -4.07 -0.43
CA ALA A 23 -6.89 -5.22 -0.82
C ALA A 23 -6.76 -6.25 0.31
N ILE A 24 -6.58 -5.80 1.56
CA ILE A 24 -6.54 -6.67 2.74
C ILE A 24 -7.88 -7.40 2.93
N VAL A 25 -9.00 -6.66 2.86
CA VAL A 25 -10.36 -7.22 2.97
C VAL A 25 -10.64 -8.26 1.89
N ASN A 26 -10.11 -8.04 0.68
CA ASN A 26 -10.22 -8.97 -0.44
C ASN A 26 -9.27 -10.18 -0.35
N GLY A 27 -8.55 -10.35 0.77
CA GLY A 27 -7.72 -11.53 1.03
C GLY A 27 -6.31 -11.46 0.44
N VAL A 28 -5.83 -10.30 -0.01
CA VAL A 28 -4.43 -10.15 -0.42
C VAL A 28 -3.54 -10.32 0.80
N SER A 29 -2.59 -11.24 0.73
CA SER A 29 -1.72 -11.58 1.86
C SER A 29 -0.75 -10.44 2.20
N ARG A 30 -0.27 -10.42 3.44
CA ARG A 30 0.75 -9.45 3.87
C ARG A 30 2.01 -9.52 3.02
N ASP A 31 2.40 -10.71 2.57
CA ASP A 31 3.61 -10.87 1.75
C ASP A 31 3.41 -10.34 0.32
N GLU A 32 2.23 -10.52 -0.27
CA GLU A 32 1.88 -9.87 -1.54
C GLU A 32 1.83 -8.34 -1.41
N LEU A 33 1.32 -7.81 -0.29
CA LEU A 33 1.32 -6.36 -0.03
C LEU A 33 2.73 -5.80 0.15
N LYS A 34 3.63 -6.53 0.83
CA LYS A 34 5.06 -6.17 0.90
C LYS A 34 5.70 -6.19 -0.50
N ALA A 35 5.38 -7.19 -1.33
CA ALA A 35 5.87 -7.26 -2.70
C ALA A 35 5.38 -6.06 -3.54
N ILE A 36 4.13 -5.64 -3.37
CA ILE A 36 3.59 -4.41 -3.98
C ILE A 36 4.37 -3.17 -3.51
N LEU A 37 4.63 -3.03 -2.21
CA LEU A 37 5.40 -1.90 -1.67
C LEU A 37 6.83 -1.86 -2.22
N ASN A 38 7.47 -3.02 -2.40
CA ASN A 38 8.78 -3.14 -3.06
C ASN A 38 8.70 -2.72 -4.53
N GLN A 39 7.66 -3.14 -5.26
CA GLN A 39 7.43 -2.72 -6.64
C GLN A 39 7.31 -1.19 -6.74
N ILE A 40 6.57 -0.55 -5.82
CA ILE A 40 6.43 0.91 -5.77
C ILE A 40 7.80 1.58 -5.52
N ALA A 41 8.64 1.03 -4.65
CA ALA A 41 9.98 1.56 -4.41
C ALA A 41 10.88 1.55 -5.67
N ILE A 42 10.83 0.46 -6.43
CA ILE A 42 11.65 0.29 -7.64
C ILE A 42 11.12 1.13 -8.81
N TYR A 43 9.80 1.14 -9.03
CA TYR A 43 9.21 1.71 -10.25
C TYR A 43 8.61 3.11 -10.08
N CYS A 44 8.21 3.49 -8.86
CA CYS A 44 7.66 4.81 -8.55
C CYS A 44 8.63 5.69 -7.74
N GLY A 45 9.76 5.12 -7.31
CA GLY A 45 10.81 5.80 -6.58
C GLY A 45 10.63 5.77 -5.05
N VAL A 46 11.75 5.94 -4.35
CA VAL A 46 11.84 5.90 -2.88
C VAL A 46 10.87 6.89 -2.19
N PRO A 47 10.70 8.15 -2.64
CA PRO A 47 9.80 9.09 -1.96
C PRO A 47 8.34 8.61 -1.89
N VAL A 48 7.80 8.09 -3.00
CA VAL A 48 6.43 7.55 -3.05
C VAL A 48 6.32 6.32 -2.15
N ALA A 49 7.32 5.43 -2.22
CA ALA A 49 7.32 4.22 -1.42
C ALA A 49 7.40 4.50 0.09
N VAL A 50 8.16 5.50 0.53
CA VAL A 50 8.23 5.89 1.95
C VAL A 50 6.84 6.30 2.46
N GLU A 51 6.10 7.07 1.66
CA GLU A 51 4.75 7.49 2.03
C GLU A 51 3.78 6.29 2.08
N CYS A 52 3.82 5.42 1.06
CA CYS A 52 3.04 4.17 1.07
C CYS A 52 3.37 3.28 2.28
N HIS A 53 4.66 3.15 2.65
CA HIS A 53 5.08 2.37 3.82
C HIS A 53 4.57 2.99 5.13
N ARG A 54 4.57 4.33 5.24
CA ARG A 54 4.05 5.03 6.42
C ARG A 54 2.57 4.73 6.63
N ILE A 55 1.78 4.83 5.54
CA ILE A 55 0.35 4.52 5.58
C ILE A 55 0.13 3.03 5.85
N ALA A 56 0.82 2.13 5.13
CA ALA A 56 0.68 0.69 5.32
C ALA A 56 0.97 0.24 6.77
N LYS A 57 2.01 0.79 7.40
CA LYS A 57 2.33 0.52 8.81
C LYS A 57 1.19 0.92 9.75
N ARG A 58 0.59 2.09 9.52
CA ARG A 58 -0.57 2.54 10.31
C ARG A 58 -1.76 1.60 10.11
N VAL A 59 -2.10 1.26 8.86
CA VAL A 59 -3.20 0.33 8.55
C VAL A 59 -2.98 -1.03 9.23
N PHE A 60 -1.77 -1.59 9.15
CA PHE A 60 -1.48 -2.87 9.81
C PHE A 60 -1.55 -2.77 11.33
N ALA A 61 -1.05 -1.68 11.93
CA ALA A 61 -1.13 -1.49 13.38
C ALA A 61 -2.58 -1.39 13.88
N GLU A 62 -3.46 -0.73 13.12
CA GLU A 62 -4.90 -0.68 13.43
C GLU A 62 -5.54 -2.08 13.35
N LEU A 63 -5.18 -2.88 12.34
CA LEU A 63 -5.73 -4.23 12.16
C LEU A 63 -5.16 -5.28 13.13
N ASP A 64 -3.94 -5.07 13.64
CA ASP A 64 -3.28 -5.96 14.62
C ASP A 64 -3.63 -5.60 16.07
N GLY A 65 -4.18 -4.40 16.29
CA GLY A 65 -4.50 -3.83 17.60
C GLY A 65 -5.99 -3.88 17.99
N ASP A 66 -6.85 -4.35 17.09
CA ASP A 66 -8.25 -4.73 17.30
C ASP A 66 -8.41 -6.26 17.21
#